data_AF-A0A969FN63-F1
#
_entry.id   AF-A0A969FN63-F1
#
_cell.length_a   1.000
_cell.length_b   1.000
_cell.length_c   1.000
_cell.angle_alpha   90.00
_cell.angle_beta   90.00
_cell.angle_gamma   90.00
#
_symmetry.space_group_name_H-M   'P 1'
#
loop_
_entity.id
_entity.type
_entity.pdbx_description
1 polymer ?
#
loop_
_entity_poly.entity_id
_entity_poly.type
_entity_poly.pdbx_seq_one_letter_code
_entity_poly.pdbx_strand_id
1 'polypeptide(L)'
;MSYIQLGFDLLDSDARTVAATLSLFSQPIALTALGEITAIPADRLTAIVTRLHDLNLASYNPTQNTCHASRLERDYFAQALQTHPDHDTIHQRWLDRYSRIAASLTPDDWKIWQDYTSIDCEWENWLVALEWCVTHQHYDRACELWAGLRGYTNLRGYWQERLRWLDWAIAAAEARQDYLAQAKFWRDRAWTLALSEDRTQRQQAEDCFQQAITLAQHAREVERFQGSSQGSSQASSTQKNTDQMWQEFRSELALEQAVLCLENGNLEAAQTWITRERTHLNRLLDRDDPAKSPAQWRRQSLRADYYEAEIFFNRGDYPRARDAYSRVLKRARSLGWTQLCAYATNWLADIALCEHSYEAAETWLKQTHYYLAGQQDSRSLGFYHQSLARAYAGRDRHAEANHSARHAANAFAQVGLLDRARALLEEFKLA
;
A
#
# COMPACT_ATOMS: atom_id res chain seq x y z
N MET A 1 -36.44 1.64 29.09
CA MET A 1 -35.34 2.63 29.13
C MET A 1 -34.07 1.85 29.41
N SER A 2 -33.11 1.85 28.49
CA SER A 2 -31.83 1.13 28.70
C SER A 2 -30.95 1.87 29.71
N TYR A 3 -30.01 1.18 30.36
CA TYR A 3 -29.05 1.85 31.25
C TYR A 3 -28.22 2.91 30.51
N ILE A 4 -27.93 2.67 29.22
CA ILE A 4 -27.20 3.59 28.33
C ILE A 4 -27.98 4.90 28.19
N GLN A 5 -29.29 4.83 27.96
CA GLN A 5 -30.13 6.02 27.85
C GLN A 5 -30.14 6.83 29.15
N LEU A 6 -30.34 6.17 30.29
CA LEU A 6 -30.32 6.83 31.60
C LEU A 6 -28.96 7.51 31.87
N GLY A 7 -27.86 6.81 31.60
CA GLY A 7 -26.51 7.36 31.77
C GLY A 7 -26.24 8.53 30.84
N PHE A 8 -26.65 8.42 29.57
CA PHE A 8 -26.48 9.46 28.57
C PHE A 8 -27.27 10.74 28.90
N ASP A 9 -28.47 10.60 29.47
CA ASP A 9 -29.31 11.73 29.89
C ASP A 9 -28.66 12.54 31.02
N LEU A 10 -27.79 11.92 31.83
CA LEU A 10 -27.01 12.58 32.91
C LEU A 10 -25.79 13.36 32.40
N LEU A 11 -25.44 13.27 31.11
CA LEU A 11 -24.30 13.95 30.53
C LEU A 11 -24.63 15.41 30.20
N ASP A 12 -23.65 16.30 30.39
CA ASP A 12 -23.70 17.67 29.88
C ASP A 12 -23.44 17.71 28.36
N SER A 13 -23.54 18.89 27.74
CA SER A 13 -23.41 19.03 26.29
C SER A 13 -22.08 18.46 25.77
N ASP A 14 -20.96 18.87 26.36
CA ASP A 14 -19.63 18.41 25.95
C ASP A 14 -19.48 16.90 26.11
N ALA A 15 -19.94 16.32 27.22
CA ALA A 15 -19.88 14.88 27.43
C ALA A 15 -20.77 14.10 26.45
N ARG A 16 -21.93 14.63 26.07
CA ARG A 16 -22.77 14.08 24.99
C ARG A 16 -22.07 14.15 23.64
N THR A 17 -21.36 15.26 23.34
CA THR A 17 -20.57 15.39 22.12
C THR A 17 -19.44 14.35 22.07
N VAL A 18 -18.71 14.15 23.17
CA VAL A 18 -17.66 13.13 23.27
C VAL A 18 -18.24 11.73 23.07
N ALA A 19 -19.31 11.39 23.80
CA ALA A 19 -19.97 10.10 23.67
C ALA A 19 -20.48 9.83 22.25
N ALA A 20 -21.17 10.81 21.64
CA ALA A 20 -21.61 10.74 20.25
C ALA A 20 -20.44 10.53 19.28
N THR A 21 -19.32 11.24 19.48
CA THR A 21 -18.13 11.11 18.63
C THR A 21 -17.47 9.73 18.74
N LEU A 22 -17.56 9.05 19.89
CA LEU A 22 -17.03 7.68 20.05
C LEU A 22 -17.72 6.65 19.16
N SER A 23 -18.91 6.94 18.61
CA SER A 23 -19.57 6.03 17.66
C SER A 23 -18.81 5.90 16.33
N LEU A 24 -17.92 6.84 16.01
CA LEU A 24 -17.15 6.87 14.76
C LEU A 24 -15.93 5.95 14.76
N PHE A 25 -15.63 5.31 15.90
CA PHE A 25 -14.44 4.48 16.06
C PHE A 25 -14.83 3.04 16.33
N SER A 26 -14.11 2.08 15.74
CA SER A 26 -14.28 0.65 15.98
C SER A 26 -13.27 0.09 16.97
N GLN A 27 -12.18 0.83 17.21
CA GLN A 27 -11.11 0.52 18.15
C GLN A 27 -10.90 1.69 19.12
N PRO A 28 -10.15 1.48 20.22
CA PRO A 28 -9.78 2.57 21.11
C PRO A 28 -9.12 3.73 20.36
N ILE A 29 -9.53 4.95 20.72
CA ILE A 29 -9.00 6.19 20.14
C ILE A 29 -8.21 6.97 21.18
N ALA A 30 -7.09 7.56 20.78
CA ALA A 30 -6.30 8.42 21.65
C ALA A 30 -7.09 9.69 22.03
N LEU A 31 -6.98 10.14 23.28
CA LEU A 31 -7.67 11.36 23.74
C LEU A 31 -7.26 12.60 22.93
N THR A 32 -6.00 12.68 22.49
CA THR A 32 -5.56 13.79 21.62
C THR A 32 -6.36 13.85 20.32
N ALA A 33 -6.59 12.71 19.68
CA ALA A 33 -7.40 12.60 18.48
C ALA A 33 -8.87 12.94 18.74
N LEU A 34 -9.42 12.45 19.86
CA LEU A 34 -10.79 12.73 20.25
C LEU A 34 -11.01 14.23 20.54
N GLY A 35 -10.01 14.89 21.16
CA GLY A 35 -10.01 16.33 21.39
C GLY A 35 -9.95 17.15 20.11
N GLU A 36 -9.15 16.74 19.12
CA GLU A 36 -9.10 17.40 17.80
C GLU A 36 -10.46 17.40 17.10
N ILE A 37 -11.21 16.31 17.19
CA ILE A 37 -12.51 16.14 16.50
C ILE A 37 -13.61 16.89 17.23
N THR A 38 -13.67 16.72 18.55
CA THR A 38 -14.68 17.37 19.39
C THR A 38 -14.41 18.86 19.62
N ALA A 39 -13.18 19.33 19.38
CA ALA A 39 -12.67 20.65 19.77
C ALA A 39 -12.76 20.93 21.28
N ILE A 40 -12.69 19.87 22.10
CA ILE A 40 -12.70 19.98 23.56
C ILE A 40 -11.24 19.97 24.08
N PRO A 41 -10.85 20.94 24.94
CA PRO A 41 -9.52 20.99 25.53
C PRO A 41 -9.15 19.73 26.34
N ALA A 42 -7.86 19.38 26.38
CA ALA A 42 -7.37 18.11 26.94
C ALA A 42 -7.68 17.91 28.44
N ASP A 43 -7.62 18.98 29.23
CA ASP A 43 -7.94 18.98 30.66
C ASP A 43 -9.42 18.62 30.89
N ARG A 44 -10.31 19.24 30.12
CA ARG A 44 -11.75 18.94 30.18
C ARG A 44 -12.07 17.57 29.61
N LEU A 45 -11.41 17.17 28.53
CA LEU A 45 -11.64 15.88 27.89
C LEU A 45 -11.33 14.71 28.83
N THR A 46 -10.24 14.80 29.60
CA THR A 46 -9.86 13.78 30.60
C THR A 46 -10.94 13.61 31.67
N ALA A 47 -11.50 14.72 32.17
CA ALA A 47 -12.61 14.68 33.13
C ALA A 47 -13.87 14.05 32.52
N ILE A 48 -14.18 14.37 31.25
CA ILE A 48 -15.32 13.80 30.53
C ILE A 48 -15.16 12.29 30.34
N VAL A 49 -14.04 11.80 29.82
CA VAL A 49 -13.87 10.36 29.60
C VAL A 49 -13.82 9.56 30.91
N THR A 50 -13.29 10.15 31.99
CA THR A 50 -13.36 9.56 33.33
C THR A 50 -14.82 9.41 33.77
N ARG A 51 -15.64 10.45 33.57
CA ARG A 51 -17.07 10.38 33.89
C ARG A 51 -17.84 9.38 33.02
N LEU A 52 -17.53 9.29 31.73
CA LEU A 52 -18.12 8.27 30.85
C LEU A 52 -17.75 6.86 31.34
N HIS A 53 -16.53 6.68 31.82
CA HIS A 53 -16.08 5.43 32.41
C HIS A 53 -16.84 5.08 33.70
N ASP A 54 -16.97 6.03 34.62
CA ASP A 54 -17.70 5.85 35.89
C ASP A 54 -19.18 5.50 35.67
N LEU A 55 -19.78 6.01 34.57
CA LEU A 55 -21.15 5.72 34.18
C LEU A 55 -21.30 4.43 33.34
N ASN A 56 -20.21 3.69 33.09
CA ASN A 56 -20.18 2.52 32.20
C ASN A 56 -20.71 2.82 30.78
N LEU A 57 -20.42 4.02 30.27
CA LEU A 57 -20.77 4.46 28.92
C LEU A 57 -19.58 4.39 27.95
N ALA A 58 -18.37 4.23 28.48
CA ALA A 58 -17.15 3.98 27.72
C ALA A 58 -16.09 3.31 28.62
N SER A 59 -15.08 2.71 28.01
CA SER A 59 -13.86 2.24 28.68
C SER A 59 -12.75 3.26 28.47
N TYR A 60 -12.09 3.69 29.56
CA TYR A 60 -10.93 4.57 29.52
C TYR A 60 -9.68 3.83 30.02
N ASN A 61 -8.59 3.88 29.25
CA ASN A 61 -7.28 3.37 29.65
C ASN A 61 -6.32 4.54 29.94
N PRO A 62 -6.05 4.86 31.22
CA PRO A 62 -5.17 5.97 31.57
C PRO A 62 -3.71 5.78 31.14
N THR A 63 -3.26 4.52 31.03
CA THR A 63 -1.85 4.21 30.69
C THR A 63 -1.55 4.53 29.23
N GLN A 64 -2.47 4.18 28.34
CA GLN A 64 -2.35 4.47 26.90
C GLN A 64 -3.01 5.79 26.52
N ASN A 65 -3.74 6.40 27.46
CA ASN A 65 -4.57 7.57 27.26
C ASN A 65 -5.55 7.41 26.08
N THR A 66 -6.24 6.27 26.07
CA THR A 66 -7.20 5.88 25.02
C THR A 66 -8.60 5.64 25.59
N CYS A 67 -9.62 5.88 24.78
CA CYS A 67 -11.02 5.69 25.13
C CYS A 67 -11.73 4.83 24.07
N HIS A 68 -12.71 4.03 24.47
CA HIS A 68 -13.46 3.14 23.57
C HIS A 68 -14.90 2.96 24.07
N ALA A 69 -15.86 2.98 23.16
CA ALA A 69 -17.24 2.60 23.44
C ALA A 69 -17.53 1.19 22.90
N SER A 70 -18.19 0.35 23.69
CA SER A 70 -18.61 -0.99 23.27
C SER A 70 -19.55 -0.93 22.07
N ARG A 71 -19.74 -2.06 21.35
CA ARG A 71 -20.64 -2.09 20.19
C ARG A 71 -22.04 -1.56 20.51
N LEU A 72 -22.59 -1.94 21.68
CA LEU A 72 -23.93 -1.53 22.09
C LEU A 72 -24.00 -0.02 22.40
N GLU A 73 -22.98 0.52 23.06
CA GLU A 73 -22.85 1.97 23.31
C GLU A 73 -22.74 2.74 21.99
N ARG A 74 -21.91 2.27 21.05
CA ARG A 74 -21.73 2.90 19.75
C ARG A 74 -23.00 2.94 18.92
N ASP A 75 -23.80 1.87 18.92
CA ASP A 75 -25.08 1.84 18.19
C ASP A 75 -26.04 2.91 18.73
N TYR A 76 -26.07 3.13 20.05
CA TYR A 76 -26.86 4.20 20.67
C TYR A 76 -26.27 5.59 20.39
N PHE A 77 -24.96 5.76 20.55
CA PHE A 77 -24.26 7.03 20.30
C PHE A 77 -24.34 7.46 18.84
N ALA A 78 -24.39 6.53 17.88
CA ALA A 78 -24.57 6.83 16.47
C ALA A 78 -25.94 7.51 16.20
N GLN A 79 -27.00 7.05 16.87
CA GLN A 79 -28.31 7.69 16.79
C GLN A 79 -28.29 9.08 17.42
N ALA A 80 -27.61 9.23 18.56
CA ALA A 80 -27.44 10.52 19.20
C ALA A 80 -26.66 11.50 18.30
N LEU A 81 -25.59 11.03 17.65
CA LEU A 81 -24.77 11.82 16.73
C LEU A 81 -25.61 12.34 15.55
N GLN A 82 -26.49 11.52 14.96
CA GLN A 82 -27.37 11.94 13.85
C GLN A 82 -28.28 13.12 14.20
N THR A 83 -28.67 13.24 15.47
CA THR A 83 -29.50 14.34 15.97
C THR A 83 -28.69 15.50 16.57
N HIS A 84 -27.36 15.40 16.60
CA HIS A 84 -26.50 16.39 17.21
C HIS A 84 -26.38 17.65 16.33
N PRO A 85 -26.47 18.88 16.88
CA PRO A 85 -26.40 20.11 16.08
C PRO A 85 -25.15 20.23 15.22
N ASP A 86 -24.01 19.77 15.76
CA ASP A 86 -22.71 19.81 15.07
C ASP A 86 -22.35 18.51 14.32
N HIS A 87 -23.31 17.63 14.04
CA HIS A 87 -23.10 16.34 13.37
C HIS A 87 -22.15 16.42 12.17
N ASP A 88 -22.43 17.35 11.24
CA ASP A 88 -21.65 17.49 10.01
C ASP A 88 -20.22 17.99 10.29
N THR A 89 -20.09 18.90 11.26
CA THR A 89 -18.78 19.44 11.66
C THR A 89 -17.92 18.37 12.31
N ILE A 90 -18.50 17.52 13.15
CA ILE A 90 -17.81 16.38 13.79
C ILE A 90 -17.32 15.41 12.73
N HIS A 91 -18.18 15.03 11.77
CA HIS A 91 -17.79 14.14 10.66
C HIS A 91 -16.68 14.75 9.79
N GLN A 92 -16.77 16.04 9.44
CA GLN A 92 -15.72 16.68 8.65
C GLN A 92 -14.38 16.67 9.37
N ARG A 93 -14.33 17.03 10.66
CA ARG A 93 -13.08 17.00 11.45
C ARG A 93 -12.52 15.58 11.60
N TRP A 94 -13.40 14.59 11.74
CA TRP A 94 -13.01 13.18 11.77
C TRP A 94 -12.37 12.73 10.46
N LEU A 95 -12.96 13.08 9.31
CA LEU A 95 -12.39 12.77 8.00
C LEU A 95 -11.10 13.57 7.73
N ASP A 96 -11.08 14.86 8.06
CA ASP A 96 -9.91 15.73 7.90
C ASP A 96 -8.71 15.23 8.71
N ARG A 97 -8.93 14.57 9.85
CA ARG A 97 -7.87 13.87 10.58
C ARG A 97 -7.22 12.80 9.72
N TYR A 98 -7.98 11.89 9.12
CA TYR A 98 -7.41 10.84 8.27
C TYR A 98 -6.81 11.38 6.98
N SER A 99 -7.39 12.44 6.40
CA SER A 99 -6.78 13.16 5.28
C SER A 99 -5.41 13.74 5.65
N ARG A 100 -5.25 14.30 6.87
CA ARG A 100 -3.93 14.76 7.34
C ARG A 100 -2.93 13.62 7.50
N ILE A 101 -3.37 12.45 8.00
CA ILE A 101 -2.48 11.29 8.08
C ILE A 101 -2.12 10.82 6.65
N ALA A 102 -3.08 10.77 5.73
CA ALA A 102 -2.85 10.39 4.33
C ALA A 102 -1.86 11.34 3.64
N ALA A 103 -1.99 12.65 3.87
CA ALA A 103 -1.11 13.67 3.32
C ALA A 103 0.32 13.63 3.89
N SER A 104 0.52 13.03 5.08
CA SER A 104 1.86 12.82 5.65
C SER A 104 2.64 11.68 4.96
N LEU A 105 1.92 10.83 4.23
CA LEU A 105 2.48 9.76 3.42
C LEU A 105 2.81 10.31 2.02
N THR A 106 3.70 9.64 1.29
CA THR A 106 4.01 9.95 -0.12
C THR A 106 3.10 9.10 -1.03
N PRO A 107 1.94 9.60 -1.49
CA PRO A 107 0.96 8.77 -2.19
C PRO A 107 1.42 8.42 -3.61
N ASP A 108 2.22 9.31 -4.20
CA ASP A 108 2.73 9.19 -5.57
C ASP A 108 3.83 8.12 -5.70
N ASP A 109 4.49 7.75 -4.60
CA ASP A 109 5.49 6.66 -4.57
C ASP A 109 5.15 5.61 -3.50
N TRP A 110 3.87 5.24 -3.47
CA TRP A 110 3.28 4.24 -2.57
C TRP A 110 3.96 2.86 -2.58
N LYS A 111 4.78 2.55 -3.58
CA LYS A 111 5.52 1.27 -3.63
C LYS A 111 6.75 1.26 -2.74
N ILE A 112 7.20 2.41 -2.25
CA ILE A 112 8.33 2.53 -1.31
C ILE A 112 7.86 2.29 0.12
N TRP A 113 8.73 1.72 0.96
CA TRP A 113 8.51 1.68 2.40
C TRP A 113 8.39 3.08 2.99
N GLN A 114 7.35 3.28 3.77
CA GLN A 114 7.08 4.50 4.51
C GLN A 114 6.85 4.15 5.98
N ASP A 115 6.88 5.16 6.84
CA ASP A 115 6.48 4.97 8.23
C ASP A 115 4.96 4.84 8.31
N TYR A 116 4.50 3.60 8.44
CA TYR A 116 3.09 3.27 8.58
C TYR A 116 2.66 3.09 10.03
N THR A 117 3.50 3.43 11.02
CA THR A 117 3.18 3.24 12.44
C THR A 117 1.86 3.91 12.83
N SER A 118 1.56 5.08 12.25
CA SER A 118 0.29 5.77 12.46
C SER A 118 -0.91 5.01 11.90
N ILE A 119 -0.77 4.34 10.75
CA ILE A 119 -1.81 3.49 10.17
C ILE A 119 -1.93 2.18 10.97
N ASP A 120 -0.81 1.56 11.35
CA ASP A 120 -0.82 0.30 12.13
C ASP A 120 -1.66 0.47 13.42
N CYS A 121 -1.61 1.64 14.07
CA CYS A 121 -2.40 1.95 15.27
C CYS A 121 -3.87 2.33 15.01
N GLU A 122 -4.21 2.77 13.80
CA GLU A 122 -5.53 3.37 13.48
C GLU A 122 -6.25 2.61 12.34
N TRP A 123 -5.74 1.44 11.95
CA TRP A 123 -6.16 0.71 10.76
C TRP A 123 -7.67 0.49 10.70
N GLU A 124 -8.25 -0.08 11.75
CA GLU A 124 -9.67 -0.38 11.83
C GLU A 124 -10.52 0.89 11.87
N ASN A 125 -10.03 1.97 12.51
CA ASN A 125 -10.74 3.24 12.55
C ASN A 125 -10.70 3.95 11.19
N TRP A 126 -9.60 3.83 10.45
CA TRP A 126 -9.48 4.32 9.08
C TRP A 126 -10.43 3.57 8.14
N LEU A 127 -10.54 2.24 8.28
CA LEU A 127 -11.50 1.46 7.50
C LEU A 127 -12.95 1.93 7.73
N VAL A 128 -13.31 2.29 8.96
CA VAL A 128 -14.63 2.88 9.26
C VAL A 128 -14.80 4.22 8.55
N ALA A 129 -13.78 5.08 8.54
CA ALA A 129 -13.80 6.36 7.82
C ALA A 129 -14.00 6.17 6.31
N LEU A 130 -13.27 5.22 5.71
CA LEU A 130 -13.39 4.91 4.29
C LEU A 130 -14.77 4.33 3.95
N GLU A 131 -15.27 3.36 4.73
CA GLU A 131 -16.60 2.75 4.54
C GLU A 131 -17.72 3.79 4.70
N TRP A 132 -17.56 4.75 5.62
CA TRP A 132 -18.49 5.85 5.77
C TRP A 132 -18.51 6.73 4.51
N CYS A 133 -17.35 7.12 3.96
CA CYS A 133 -17.28 7.89 2.72
C CYS A 133 -17.93 7.14 1.54
N VAL A 134 -17.70 5.83 1.44
CA VAL A 134 -18.28 4.96 0.41
C VAL A 134 -19.80 4.91 0.52
N THR A 135 -20.32 4.66 1.73
CA THR A 135 -21.76 4.55 1.99
C THR A 135 -22.50 5.86 1.69
N HIS A 136 -21.89 7.00 2.00
CA HIS A 136 -22.46 8.33 1.83
C HIS A 136 -22.07 9.00 0.50
N GLN A 137 -21.47 8.27 -0.44
CA GLN A 137 -21.10 8.77 -1.78
C GLN A 137 -20.13 9.97 -1.78
N HIS A 138 -19.27 10.08 -0.77
CA HIS A 138 -18.20 11.08 -0.73
C HIS A 138 -16.98 10.62 -1.54
N TYR A 139 -17.15 10.57 -2.87
CA TYR A 139 -16.16 10.03 -3.80
C TYR A 139 -14.76 10.63 -3.65
N ASP A 140 -14.64 11.96 -3.69
CA ASP A 140 -13.34 12.63 -3.67
C ASP A 140 -12.60 12.35 -2.35
N ARG A 141 -13.33 12.32 -1.24
CA ARG A 141 -12.77 12.02 0.09
C ARG A 141 -12.35 10.56 0.20
N ALA A 142 -13.17 9.63 -0.27
CA ALA A 142 -12.81 8.22 -0.29
C ALA A 142 -11.53 7.97 -1.13
N CYS A 143 -11.38 8.65 -2.28
CA CYS A 143 -10.19 8.57 -3.11
C CYS A 143 -8.95 9.13 -2.41
N GLU A 144 -9.08 10.25 -1.70
CA GLU A 144 -8.00 10.84 -0.89
C GLU A 144 -7.54 9.86 0.20
N LEU A 145 -8.48 9.31 0.97
CA LEU A 145 -8.17 8.34 2.03
C LEU A 145 -7.56 7.06 1.46
N TRP A 146 -8.08 6.59 0.33
CA TRP A 146 -7.54 5.42 -0.37
C TRP A 146 -6.09 5.64 -0.83
N ALA A 147 -5.75 6.84 -1.33
CA ALA A 147 -4.40 7.15 -1.77
C ALA A 147 -3.36 6.96 -0.64
N GLY A 148 -3.71 7.32 0.60
CA GLY A 148 -2.87 7.07 1.78
C GLY A 148 -2.73 5.59 2.13
N LEU A 149 -3.79 4.79 1.97
CA LEU A 149 -3.78 3.35 2.25
C LEU A 149 -3.16 2.49 1.16
N ARG A 150 -2.93 3.05 -0.04
CA ARG A 150 -2.46 2.31 -1.21
C ARG A 150 -1.12 1.61 -0.95
N GLY A 151 -0.15 2.28 -0.32
CA GLY A 151 1.13 1.65 0.01
C GLY A 151 1.00 0.61 1.11
N TYR A 152 0.29 0.99 2.16
CA TYR A 152 0.04 0.17 3.34
C TYR A 152 -0.61 -1.18 2.99
N THR A 153 -1.74 -1.16 2.29
CA THR A 153 -2.50 -2.36 1.93
C THR A 153 -1.72 -3.32 1.04
N ASN A 154 -0.84 -2.79 0.18
CA ASN A 154 0.04 -3.60 -0.66
C ASN A 154 1.13 -4.30 0.16
N LEU A 155 1.80 -3.56 1.05
CA LEU A 155 2.97 -4.06 1.81
C LEU A 155 2.57 -4.96 2.98
N ARG A 156 1.43 -4.68 3.63
CA ARG A 156 0.91 -5.45 4.77
C ARG A 156 0.09 -6.67 4.39
N GLY A 157 -0.27 -6.82 3.10
CA GLY A 157 -0.99 -7.99 2.61
C GLY A 157 -2.52 -7.91 2.67
N TYR A 158 -3.10 -6.72 2.88
CA TYR A 158 -4.56 -6.49 2.84
C TYR A 158 -5.09 -6.47 1.40
N TRP A 159 -4.76 -7.50 0.61
CA TRP A 159 -5.05 -7.56 -0.82
C TRP A 159 -6.55 -7.76 -1.09
N GLN A 160 -7.26 -8.49 -0.23
CA GLN A 160 -8.71 -8.68 -0.38
C GLN A 160 -9.47 -7.37 -0.14
N GLU A 161 -9.15 -6.65 0.94
CA GLU A 161 -9.72 -5.34 1.24
C GLU A 161 -9.40 -4.36 0.12
N ARG A 162 -8.16 -4.36 -0.37
CA ARG A 162 -7.72 -3.56 -1.52
C ARG A 162 -8.55 -3.83 -2.76
N LEU A 163 -8.77 -5.09 -3.14
CA LEU A 163 -9.57 -5.44 -4.30
C LEU A 163 -11.03 -4.98 -4.15
N ARG A 164 -11.62 -5.15 -2.96
CA ARG A 164 -12.98 -4.68 -2.63
C ARG A 164 -13.11 -3.16 -2.82
N TRP A 165 -12.15 -2.40 -2.33
CA TRP A 165 -12.17 -0.94 -2.46
C TRP A 165 -11.92 -0.47 -3.89
N LEU A 166 -11.04 -1.15 -4.62
CA LEU A 166 -10.80 -0.86 -6.03
C LEU A 166 -12.04 -1.14 -6.89
N ASP A 167 -12.81 -2.20 -6.60
CA ASP A 167 -14.08 -2.46 -7.29
C ASP A 167 -15.07 -1.32 -7.11
N TRP A 168 -15.23 -0.83 -5.88
CA TRP A 168 -16.06 0.34 -5.61
C TRP A 168 -15.54 1.59 -6.33
N ALA A 169 -14.22 1.87 -6.26
CA ALA A 169 -13.62 3.06 -6.83
C ALA A 169 -13.74 3.08 -8.37
N ILE A 170 -13.58 1.93 -9.03
CA ILE A 170 -13.82 1.76 -10.47
C ILE A 170 -15.26 2.11 -10.82
N ALA A 171 -16.25 1.51 -10.13
CA ALA A 171 -17.66 1.76 -10.41
C ALA A 171 -18.06 3.23 -10.15
N ALA A 172 -17.53 3.83 -9.09
CA ALA A 172 -17.78 5.24 -8.77
C ALA A 172 -17.16 6.19 -9.80
N ALA A 173 -15.94 5.90 -10.27
CA ALA A 173 -15.29 6.67 -11.31
C ALA A 173 -15.97 6.49 -12.69
N GLU A 174 -16.52 5.31 -12.97
CA GLU A 174 -17.34 5.03 -14.17
C GLU A 174 -18.62 5.87 -14.17
N ALA A 175 -19.38 5.88 -13.07
CA ALA A 175 -20.59 6.67 -12.94
C ALA A 175 -20.36 8.18 -13.13
N ARG A 176 -19.14 8.64 -12.85
CA ARG A 176 -18.70 10.05 -12.98
C ARG A 176 -18.01 10.35 -14.31
N GLN A 177 -17.81 9.34 -15.17
CA GLN A 177 -17.03 9.45 -16.42
C GLN A 177 -15.59 9.97 -16.19
N ASP A 178 -15.01 9.67 -15.03
CA ASP A 178 -13.62 10.00 -14.69
C ASP A 178 -12.68 8.92 -15.24
N TYR A 179 -12.45 8.96 -16.55
CA TYR A 179 -11.72 7.92 -17.28
C TYR A 179 -10.27 7.74 -16.80
N LEU A 180 -9.63 8.82 -16.35
CA LEU A 180 -8.27 8.75 -15.83
C LEU A 180 -8.22 8.07 -14.45
N ALA A 181 -9.13 8.42 -13.54
CA ALA A 181 -9.22 7.73 -12.26
C ALA A 181 -9.55 6.25 -12.46
N GLN A 182 -10.50 5.93 -13.35
CA GLN A 182 -10.79 4.54 -13.73
C GLN A 182 -9.53 3.81 -14.21
N ALA A 183 -8.75 4.39 -15.13
CA ALA A 183 -7.52 3.79 -15.62
C ALA A 183 -6.51 3.52 -14.49
N LYS A 184 -6.36 4.46 -13.53
CA LYS A 184 -5.51 4.29 -12.35
C LYS A 184 -5.99 3.15 -11.44
N PHE A 185 -7.30 3.06 -11.17
CA PHE A 185 -7.86 2.01 -10.33
C PHE A 185 -7.78 0.62 -10.99
N TRP A 186 -8.05 0.53 -12.30
CA TRP A 186 -7.87 -0.72 -13.06
C TRP A 186 -6.43 -1.21 -13.03
N ARG A 187 -5.45 -0.31 -13.21
CA ARG A 187 -4.03 -0.64 -13.09
C ARG A 187 -3.69 -1.14 -11.68
N ASP A 188 -4.17 -0.47 -10.64
CA ASP A 188 -3.89 -0.85 -9.26
C ASP A 188 -4.50 -2.21 -8.89
N ARG A 189 -5.67 -2.52 -9.46
CA ARG A 189 -6.32 -3.82 -9.36
C ARG A 189 -5.47 -4.88 -10.07
N ALA A 190 -5.06 -4.60 -11.31
CA ALA A 190 -4.21 -5.46 -12.10
C ALA A 190 -2.90 -5.79 -11.36
N TRP A 191 -2.24 -4.79 -10.80
CA TRP A 191 -1.03 -4.99 -9.99
C TRP A 191 -1.28 -5.94 -8.83
N THR A 192 -2.35 -5.71 -8.05
CA THR A 192 -2.69 -6.55 -6.89
C THR A 192 -2.92 -8.01 -7.30
N LEU A 193 -3.64 -8.24 -8.39
CA LEU A 193 -3.89 -9.56 -8.94
C LEU A 193 -2.62 -10.21 -9.50
N ALA A 194 -1.72 -9.44 -10.11
CA ALA A 194 -0.44 -9.92 -10.64
C ALA A 194 0.52 -10.40 -9.54
N LEU A 195 0.37 -9.90 -8.30
CA LEU A 195 1.13 -10.39 -7.16
C LEU A 195 0.66 -11.76 -6.66
N SER A 196 -0.50 -12.24 -7.12
CA SER A 196 -1.01 -13.55 -6.79
C SER A 196 -0.31 -14.65 -7.59
N GLU A 197 -0.20 -15.84 -7.00
CA GLU A 197 0.27 -17.04 -7.69
C GLU A 197 -0.86 -17.82 -8.39
N ASP A 198 -2.10 -17.41 -8.15
CA ASP A 198 -3.27 -18.01 -8.78
C ASP A 198 -3.34 -17.64 -10.28
N ARG A 199 -3.33 -18.65 -11.15
CA ARG A 199 -3.36 -18.45 -12.61
C ARG A 199 -4.61 -17.70 -13.09
N THR A 200 -5.76 -17.92 -12.45
CA THR A 200 -7.00 -17.22 -12.79
C THR A 200 -6.89 -15.74 -12.43
N GLN A 201 -6.33 -15.41 -11.26
CA GLN A 201 -6.06 -14.02 -10.88
C GLN A 201 -5.04 -13.35 -11.80
N ARG A 202 -3.99 -14.06 -12.22
CA ARG A 202 -3.03 -13.53 -13.20
C ARG A 202 -3.65 -13.26 -14.57
N GLN A 203 -4.58 -14.11 -15.02
CA GLN A 203 -5.33 -13.84 -16.24
C GLN A 203 -6.23 -12.60 -16.08
N GLN A 204 -6.91 -12.48 -14.94
CA GLN A 204 -7.69 -11.27 -14.64
C GLN A 204 -6.81 -10.01 -14.57
N ALA A 205 -5.56 -10.13 -14.10
CA ALA A 205 -4.61 -9.02 -14.09
C ALA A 205 -4.33 -8.51 -15.50
N GLU A 206 -4.15 -9.40 -16.48
CA GLU A 206 -3.95 -9.04 -17.89
C GLU A 206 -5.14 -8.25 -18.43
N ASP A 207 -6.35 -8.75 -18.19
CA ASP A 207 -7.60 -8.10 -18.62
C ASP A 207 -7.73 -6.70 -17.98
N CYS A 208 -7.41 -6.58 -16.69
CA CYS A 208 -7.41 -5.31 -15.97
C CYS A 208 -6.40 -4.31 -16.54
N PHE A 209 -5.18 -4.76 -16.89
CA PHE A 209 -4.20 -3.88 -17.51
C PHE A 209 -4.63 -3.44 -18.91
N GLN A 210 -5.20 -4.33 -19.70
CA GLN A 210 -5.72 -3.98 -21.02
C GLN A 210 -6.85 -2.95 -20.91
N GLN A 211 -7.72 -3.07 -19.90
CA GLN A 211 -8.75 -2.08 -19.63
C GLN A 211 -8.17 -0.74 -19.20
N ALA A 212 -7.14 -0.75 -18.33
CA ALA A 212 -6.42 0.45 -17.94
C ALA A 212 -5.78 1.19 -19.13
N ILE A 213 -5.22 0.44 -20.10
CA ILE A 213 -4.67 0.99 -21.35
C ILE A 213 -5.76 1.68 -22.17
N THR A 214 -6.88 0.99 -22.41
CA THR A 214 -7.99 1.50 -23.22
C THR A 214 -8.55 2.79 -22.63
N LEU A 215 -8.80 2.80 -21.32
CA LEU A 215 -9.32 3.98 -20.62
C LEU A 215 -8.33 5.14 -20.61
N ALA A 216 -7.04 4.86 -20.44
CA ALA A 216 -5.99 5.87 -20.52
C ALA A 216 -5.91 6.52 -21.91
N GLN A 217 -6.05 5.73 -22.98
CA GLN A 217 -6.09 6.26 -24.35
C GLN A 217 -7.33 7.14 -24.55
N HIS A 218 -8.50 6.67 -24.11
CA HIS A 218 -9.74 7.40 -24.23
C HIS A 218 -9.74 8.73 -23.45
N ALA A 219 -9.30 8.71 -22.19
CA ALA A 219 -9.15 9.91 -21.36
C ALA A 219 -8.29 10.97 -22.06
N ARG A 220 -7.16 10.56 -22.66
CA ARG A 220 -6.28 11.45 -23.40
C ARG A 220 -6.94 12.04 -24.65
N GLU A 221 -7.78 11.28 -25.34
CA GLU A 221 -8.53 11.77 -26.51
C GLU A 221 -9.59 12.79 -26.11
N VAL A 222 -10.33 12.52 -25.03
CA VAL A 222 -11.34 13.42 -24.47
C VAL A 222 -10.69 14.75 -24.05
N GLU A 223 -9.57 14.72 -23.33
CA GLU A 223 -8.83 15.91 -22.91
C GLU A 223 -8.34 16.73 -24.12
N ARG A 224 -7.79 16.09 -25.15
CA ARG A 224 -7.36 16.77 -26.37
C ARG A 224 -8.50 17.48 -27.09
N PHE A 225 -9.66 16.83 -27.17
CA PHE A 225 -10.84 17.41 -27.81
C PHE A 225 -11.34 18.62 -27.01
N GLN A 226 -11.44 18.50 -25.69
CA GLN A 226 -11.87 19.59 -24.81
C GLN A 226 -10.88 20.77 -24.82
N GLY A 227 -9.58 20.51 -24.76
CA GLY A 227 -8.52 21.53 -24.79
C GLY A 227 -8.45 22.31 -26.11
N SER A 228 -8.81 21.69 -27.23
CA SER A 228 -8.87 22.36 -28.54
C SER A 228 -10.01 23.39 -28.67
N SER A 229 -11.02 23.30 -27.81
CA SER A 229 -12.21 24.18 -27.84
C SER A 229 -12.07 25.46 -27.02
N GLN A 230 -11.10 25.53 -26.09
CA GLN A 230 -10.86 26.68 -25.23
C GLN A 230 -9.56 27.40 -25.63
N GLY A 231 -9.64 28.28 -26.62
CA GLY A 231 -8.51 29.12 -27.04
C GLY A 231 -8.15 30.18 -25.99
N SER A 232 -7.29 29.86 -25.02
CA SER A 232 -6.74 30.85 -24.09
C SER A 232 -5.34 30.50 -23.56
N SER A 233 -4.56 31.53 -23.24
CA SER A 233 -3.14 31.48 -22.84
C SER A 233 -2.84 30.78 -21.49
N GLN A 234 -3.87 30.39 -20.72
CA GLN A 234 -3.73 29.55 -19.52
C GLN A 234 -3.59 28.04 -19.84
N ALA A 235 -3.78 27.63 -21.10
CA ALA A 235 -3.67 26.23 -21.52
C ALA A 235 -2.25 25.64 -21.36
N SER A 236 -1.20 26.45 -21.32
CA SER A 236 0.19 25.95 -21.38
C SER A 236 0.70 25.26 -20.11
N SER A 237 0.30 25.72 -18.92
CA SER A 237 0.72 25.10 -17.64
C SER A 237 -0.10 23.85 -17.33
N THR A 238 -1.41 23.89 -17.55
CA THR A 238 -2.31 22.75 -17.34
C THR A 238 -1.98 21.61 -18.31
N GLN A 239 -1.77 21.92 -19.61
CA GLN A 239 -1.40 20.91 -20.61
C GLN A 239 -0.07 20.22 -20.27
N LYS A 240 0.92 20.99 -19.78
CA LYS A 240 2.22 20.44 -19.38
C LYS A 240 2.10 19.48 -18.19
N ASN A 241 1.21 19.77 -17.24
CA ASN A 241 0.96 18.91 -16.08
C ASN A 241 0.27 17.60 -16.50
N THR A 242 -0.71 17.70 -17.41
CA THR A 242 -1.43 16.54 -17.95
C THR A 242 -0.51 15.64 -18.78
N ASP A 243 0.34 16.20 -19.65
CA ASP A 243 1.27 15.41 -20.44
C ASP A 243 2.30 14.67 -19.57
N GLN A 244 2.78 15.30 -18.49
CA GLN A 244 3.67 14.67 -17.53
C GLN A 244 2.98 13.47 -16.85
N MET A 245 1.79 13.67 -16.32
CA MET A 245 1.00 12.61 -15.68
C MET A 245 0.75 11.42 -16.63
N TRP A 246 0.53 11.68 -17.92
CA TRP A 246 0.39 10.63 -18.93
C TRP A 246 1.68 9.84 -19.17
N GLN A 247 2.84 10.51 -19.16
CA GLN A 247 4.12 9.79 -19.23
C GLN A 247 4.31 8.91 -17.98
N GLU A 248 3.92 9.40 -16.81
CA GLU A 248 4.08 8.68 -15.53
C GLU A 248 3.23 7.41 -15.53
N PHE A 249 1.96 7.56 -15.89
CA PHE A 249 1.04 6.43 -16.01
C PHE A 249 1.55 5.38 -17.00
N ARG A 250 2.01 5.82 -18.18
CA ARG A 250 2.53 4.92 -19.22
C ARG A 250 3.78 4.17 -18.77
N SER A 251 4.70 4.87 -18.11
CA SER A 251 5.95 4.30 -17.59
C SER A 251 5.66 3.22 -16.55
N GLU A 252 4.77 3.52 -15.60
CA GLU A 252 4.35 2.57 -14.57
C GLU A 252 3.69 1.34 -15.17
N LEU A 253 2.76 1.53 -16.10
CA LEU A 253 2.03 0.45 -16.75
C LEU A 253 2.95 -0.48 -17.54
N ALA A 254 3.89 0.06 -18.31
CA ALA A 254 4.83 -0.76 -19.10
C ALA A 254 5.69 -1.65 -18.21
N LEU A 255 6.12 -1.12 -17.06
CA LEU A 255 6.90 -1.89 -16.11
C LEU A 255 6.06 -2.97 -15.41
N GLU A 256 4.83 -2.66 -15.02
CA GLU A 256 3.93 -3.61 -14.36
C GLU A 256 3.50 -4.75 -15.30
N GLN A 257 3.31 -4.45 -16.59
CA GLN A 257 3.15 -5.44 -17.65
C GLN A 257 4.36 -6.38 -17.78
N ALA A 258 5.58 -5.84 -17.66
CA ALA A 258 6.77 -6.68 -17.64
C ALA A 258 6.79 -7.63 -16.44
N VAL A 259 6.36 -7.16 -15.26
CA VAL A 259 6.25 -7.99 -14.04
C VAL A 259 5.22 -9.10 -14.23
N LEU A 260 4.04 -8.80 -14.75
CA LEU A 260 3.04 -9.84 -15.03
C LEU A 260 3.57 -10.89 -16.01
N CYS A 261 4.29 -10.48 -17.05
CA CYS A 261 4.95 -11.41 -17.98
C CYS A 261 5.99 -12.28 -17.28
N LEU A 262 6.81 -11.71 -16.38
CA LEU A 262 7.79 -12.45 -15.56
C LEU A 262 7.11 -13.49 -14.68
N GLU A 263 6.06 -13.10 -13.96
CA GLU A 263 5.32 -13.99 -13.05
C GLU A 263 4.63 -15.14 -13.83
N ASN A 264 4.24 -14.89 -15.08
CA ASN A 264 3.72 -15.90 -16.01
C ASN A 264 4.80 -16.75 -16.70
N GLY A 265 6.09 -16.49 -16.44
CA GLY A 265 7.22 -17.18 -17.08
C GLY A 265 7.47 -16.78 -18.54
N ASN A 266 6.80 -15.76 -19.06
CA ASN A 266 6.98 -15.26 -20.41
C ASN A 266 8.13 -14.23 -20.47
N LEU A 267 9.36 -14.73 -20.44
CA LEU A 267 10.57 -13.92 -20.38
C LEU A 267 10.78 -13.05 -21.64
N GLU A 268 10.29 -13.47 -22.80
CA GLU A 268 10.39 -12.71 -24.05
C GLU A 268 9.46 -11.50 -24.06
N ALA A 269 8.20 -11.68 -23.63
CA ALA A 269 7.26 -10.58 -23.49
C ALA A 269 7.72 -9.59 -22.41
N ALA A 270 8.22 -10.10 -21.27
CA ALA A 270 8.81 -9.26 -20.23
C ALA A 270 9.96 -8.41 -20.78
N GLN A 271 10.90 -9.01 -21.51
CA GLN A 271 12.01 -8.28 -22.13
C GLN A 271 11.52 -7.21 -23.11
N THR A 272 10.47 -7.51 -23.88
CA THR A 272 9.87 -6.57 -24.82
C THR A 272 9.31 -5.34 -24.09
N TRP A 273 8.58 -5.54 -23.00
CA TRP A 273 8.04 -4.46 -22.18
C TRP A 273 9.13 -3.63 -21.50
N ILE A 274 10.16 -4.25 -20.93
CA ILE A 274 11.31 -3.53 -20.35
C ILE A 274 12.04 -2.71 -21.42
N THR A 275 12.20 -3.24 -22.62
CA THR A 275 12.86 -2.53 -23.73
C THR A 275 12.05 -1.31 -24.18
N ARG A 276 10.73 -1.45 -24.25
CA ARG A 276 9.81 -0.32 -24.51
C ARG A 276 9.93 0.74 -23.43
N GLU A 277 9.98 0.32 -22.17
CA GLU A 277 10.08 1.23 -21.04
C GLU A 277 11.42 1.99 -21.03
N ARG A 278 12.53 1.31 -21.25
CA ARG A 278 13.84 1.95 -21.40
C ARG A 278 13.87 2.96 -22.55
N THR A 279 13.30 2.59 -23.69
CA THR A 279 13.20 3.49 -24.85
C THR A 279 12.42 4.75 -24.50
N HIS A 280 11.38 4.61 -23.67
CA HIS A 280 10.59 5.72 -23.18
C HIS A 280 11.37 6.60 -22.20
N LEU A 281 11.95 6.00 -21.15
CA LEU A 281 12.74 6.70 -20.13
C LEU A 281 13.96 7.42 -20.71
N ASN A 282 14.63 6.87 -21.72
CA ASN A 282 15.76 7.51 -22.40
C ASN A 282 15.38 8.84 -23.10
N ARG A 283 14.08 9.12 -23.28
CA ARG A 283 13.58 10.41 -23.78
C ARG A 283 13.26 11.39 -22.66
N LEU A 284 13.00 10.89 -21.45
CA LEU A 284 12.60 11.68 -20.28
C LEU A 284 13.79 12.03 -19.39
N LEU A 285 14.79 11.15 -19.34
CA LEU A 285 16.00 11.37 -18.58
C LEU A 285 16.92 12.35 -19.31
N ASP A 286 17.52 13.24 -18.52
CA ASP A 286 18.63 14.08 -18.96
C ASP A 286 19.80 13.17 -19.40
N ARG A 287 20.23 13.34 -20.65
CA ARG A 287 21.26 12.51 -21.28
C ARG A 287 22.66 12.82 -20.75
N ASP A 288 22.89 14.06 -20.36
CA ASP A 288 24.20 14.56 -19.96
C ASP A 288 24.40 14.39 -18.46
N ASP A 289 23.32 14.55 -17.67
CA ASP A 289 23.35 14.33 -16.23
C ASP A 289 22.05 13.70 -15.70
N PRO A 290 21.97 12.36 -15.66
CA PRO A 290 20.81 11.65 -15.12
C PRO A 290 20.46 12.06 -13.69
N ALA A 291 21.40 12.60 -12.89
CA ALA A 291 21.13 13.04 -11.52
C ALA A 291 20.21 14.27 -11.45
N LYS A 292 20.17 15.09 -12.53
CA LYS A 292 19.25 16.23 -12.67
C LYS A 292 17.84 15.83 -13.06
N SER A 293 17.64 14.57 -13.46
CA SER A 293 16.31 14.08 -13.81
C SER A 293 15.41 14.00 -12.57
N PRO A 294 14.09 14.23 -12.70
CA PRO A 294 13.12 14.01 -11.63
C PRO A 294 13.32 12.68 -10.92
N ALA A 295 13.20 12.69 -9.58
CA ALA A 295 13.49 11.51 -8.76
C ALA A 295 12.67 10.28 -9.17
N GLN A 296 11.40 10.47 -9.55
CA GLN A 296 10.52 9.43 -10.05
C GLN A 296 11.10 8.73 -11.29
N TRP A 297 11.60 9.46 -12.29
CA TRP A 297 12.19 8.86 -13.50
C TRP A 297 13.48 8.10 -13.21
N ARG A 298 14.31 8.63 -12.31
CA ARG A 298 15.51 7.91 -11.84
C ARG A 298 15.13 6.60 -11.16
N ARG A 299 14.06 6.60 -10.35
CA ARG A 299 13.54 5.41 -9.68
C ARG A 299 12.93 4.41 -10.67
N GLN A 300 12.11 4.85 -11.64
CA GLN A 300 11.56 3.97 -12.66
C GLN A 300 12.65 3.32 -13.52
N SER A 301 13.67 4.08 -13.92
CA SER A 301 14.84 3.51 -14.60
C SER A 301 15.52 2.44 -13.77
N LEU A 302 15.71 2.68 -12.47
CA LEU A 302 16.33 1.70 -11.59
C LEU A 302 15.46 0.45 -11.39
N ARG A 303 14.13 0.58 -11.37
CA ARG A 303 13.23 -0.59 -11.36
C ARG A 303 13.28 -1.38 -12.66
N ALA A 304 13.37 -0.70 -13.81
CA ALA A 304 13.55 -1.39 -15.10
C ALA A 304 14.86 -2.20 -15.12
N ASP A 305 15.94 -1.66 -14.55
CA ASP A 305 17.23 -2.38 -14.40
C ASP A 305 17.10 -3.59 -13.46
N TYR A 306 16.33 -3.45 -12.38
CA TYR A 306 16.04 -4.54 -11.45
C TYR A 306 15.30 -5.69 -12.14
N TYR A 307 14.22 -5.42 -12.88
CA TYR A 307 13.48 -6.48 -13.55
C TYR A 307 14.23 -7.06 -14.75
N GLU A 308 15.14 -6.30 -15.39
CA GLU A 308 16.04 -6.88 -16.39
C GLU A 308 17.01 -7.88 -15.75
N ALA A 309 17.53 -7.57 -14.56
CA ALA A 309 18.35 -8.52 -13.80
C ALA A 309 17.58 -9.81 -13.48
N GLU A 310 16.29 -9.69 -13.16
CA GLU A 310 15.40 -10.82 -12.92
C GLU A 310 15.20 -11.68 -14.19
N ILE A 311 15.13 -11.08 -15.37
CA ILE A 311 15.10 -11.82 -16.63
C ILE A 311 16.39 -12.64 -16.81
N PHE A 312 17.57 -12.08 -16.52
CA PHE A 312 18.82 -12.83 -16.60
C PHE A 312 18.83 -14.00 -15.61
N PHE A 313 18.37 -13.77 -14.39
CA PHE A 313 18.24 -14.82 -13.38
C PHE A 313 17.35 -15.97 -13.85
N ASN A 314 16.14 -15.66 -14.34
CA ASN A 314 15.19 -16.67 -14.80
C ASN A 314 15.64 -17.40 -16.07
N ARG A 315 16.58 -16.84 -16.84
CA ARG A 315 17.26 -17.53 -17.96
C ARG A 315 18.41 -18.44 -17.51
N GLY A 316 18.78 -18.43 -16.23
CA GLY A 316 19.95 -19.12 -15.71
C GLY A 316 21.28 -18.42 -15.99
N ASP A 317 21.27 -17.17 -16.48
CA ASP A 317 22.47 -16.37 -16.72
C ASP A 317 22.89 -15.65 -15.43
N TYR A 318 23.31 -16.46 -14.45
CA TYR A 318 23.69 -15.99 -13.11
C TYR A 318 24.82 -14.95 -13.09
N PRO A 319 25.87 -15.02 -13.95
CA PRO A 319 26.88 -13.97 -14.02
C PRO A 319 26.29 -12.61 -14.40
N ARG A 320 25.47 -12.54 -15.46
CA ARG A 320 24.85 -11.26 -15.85
C ARG A 320 23.83 -10.78 -14.85
N ALA A 321 23.05 -11.68 -14.24
CA ALA A 321 22.11 -11.33 -13.18
C ALA A 321 22.84 -10.70 -11.98
N ARG A 322 23.94 -11.30 -11.53
CA ARG A 322 24.79 -10.82 -10.43
C ARG A 322 25.38 -9.44 -10.72
N ASP A 323 25.92 -9.24 -11.92
CA ASP A 323 26.43 -7.93 -12.33
C ASP A 323 25.32 -6.86 -12.36
N ALA A 324 24.14 -7.23 -12.87
CA ALA A 324 23.00 -6.32 -12.95
C ALA A 324 22.47 -5.95 -11.55
N TYR A 325 22.21 -6.92 -10.67
CA TYR A 325 21.77 -6.66 -9.29
C TYR A 325 22.82 -5.90 -8.48
N SER A 326 24.11 -6.13 -8.69
CA SER A 326 25.17 -5.36 -8.03
C SER A 326 25.14 -3.88 -8.43
N ARG A 327 24.89 -3.58 -9.71
CA ARG A 327 24.70 -2.19 -10.17
C ARG A 327 23.43 -1.57 -9.59
N VAL A 328 22.33 -2.34 -9.55
CA VAL A 328 21.07 -1.90 -8.94
C VAL A 328 21.28 -1.55 -7.47
N LEU A 329 21.92 -2.42 -6.70
CA LEU A 329 22.22 -2.21 -5.29
C LEU A 329 23.07 -0.95 -5.06
N LYS A 330 24.13 -0.76 -5.87
CA LYS A 330 24.97 0.45 -5.77
C LYS A 330 24.17 1.72 -6.00
N ARG A 331 23.31 1.75 -7.03
CA ARG A 331 22.46 2.91 -7.34
C ARG A 331 21.36 3.11 -6.30
N ALA A 332 20.72 2.05 -5.83
CA ALA A 332 19.70 2.12 -4.78
C ALA A 332 20.28 2.73 -3.50
N ARG A 333 21.50 2.34 -3.09
CA ARG A 333 22.23 2.95 -1.96
C ARG A 333 22.45 4.44 -2.15
N SER A 334 22.89 4.88 -3.34
CA SER A 334 23.09 6.31 -3.61
C SER A 334 21.80 7.14 -3.59
N LEU A 335 20.65 6.49 -3.80
CA LEU A 335 19.33 7.13 -3.77
C LEU A 335 18.64 7.00 -2.40
N GLY A 336 19.26 6.33 -1.43
CA GLY A 336 18.64 6.03 -0.14
C GLY A 336 17.43 5.08 -0.22
N TRP A 337 17.32 4.28 -1.29
CA TRP A 337 16.17 3.39 -1.50
C TRP A 337 16.40 2.05 -0.81
N THR A 338 16.14 2.01 0.49
CA THR A 338 16.38 0.86 1.38
C THR A 338 15.64 -0.40 0.94
N GLN A 339 14.36 -0.29 0.55
CA GLN A 339 13.56 -1.40 0.05
C GLN A 339 14.20 -2.10 -1.16
N LEU A 340 14.60 -1.33 -2.18
CA LEU A 340 15.24 -1.92 -3.36
C LEU A 340 16.63 -2.50 -3.05
N CYS A 341 17.33 -1.95 -2.02
CA CYS A 341 18.55 -2.58 -1.52
C CYS A 341 18.25 -3.97 -0.94
N ALA A 342 17.19 -4.12 -0.13
CA ALA A 342 16.78 -5.42 0.42
C ALA A 342 16.46 -6.42 -0.69
N TYR A 343 15.71 -5.99 -1.72
CA TYR A 343 15.34 -6.87 -2.83
C TYR A 343 16.57 -7.32 -3.61
N ALA A 344 17.45 -6.39 -3.97
CA ALA A 344 18.66 -6.70 -4.72
C ALA A 344 19.62 -7.60 -3.93
N THR A 345 19.78 -7.40 -2.61
CA THR A 345 20.62 -8.28 -1.79
C THR A 345 20.01 -9.66 -1.63
N ASN A 346 18.67 -9.80 -1.58
CA ASN A 346 18.04 -11.12 -1.57
C ASN A 346 18.31 -11.88 -2.87
N TRP A 347 18.16 -11.23 -4.03
CA TRP A 347 18.48 -11.85 -5.31
C TRP A 347 19.95 -12.24 -5.45
N LEU A 348 20.88 -11.43 -4.92
CA LEU A 348 22.30 -11.80 -4.88
C LEU A 348 22.54 -13.03 -3.99
N ALA A 349 21.76 -13.21 -2.92
CA ALA A 349 21.78 -14.44 -2.13
C ALA A 349 21.23 -15.62 -2.93
N ASP A 350 20.10 -15.46 -3.62
CA ASP A 350 19.48 -16.51 -4.43
C ASP A 350 20.40 -16.96 -5.59
N ILE A 351 21.11 -16.02 -6.21
CA ILE A 351 22.17 -16.35 -7.18
C ILE A 351 23.26 -17.22 -6.54
N ALA A 352 23.75 -16.82 -5.36
CA ALA A 352 24.75 -17.61 -4.66
C ALA A 352 24.23 -19.00 -4.24
N LEU A 353 22.93 -19.14 -3.93
CA LEU A 353 22.30 -20.44 -3.69
C LEU A 353 22.29 -21.31 -4.95
N CYS A 354 21.93 -20.74 -6.10
CA CYS A 354 21.98 -21.44 -7.39
C CYS A 354 23.41 -21.87 -7.78
N GLU A 355 24.42 -21.09 -7.37
CA GLU A 355 25.84 -21.40 -7.54
C GLU A 355 26.40 -22.30 -6.40
N HIS A 356 25.55 -22.85 -5.53
CA HIS A 356 25.92 -23.69 -4.37
C HIS A 356 26.93 -23.04 -3.40
N SER A 357 27.01 -21.71 -3.41
CA SER A 357 27.90 -20.89 -2.58
C SER A 357 27.17 -20.43 -1.32
N TYR A 358 26.81 -21.38 -0.45
CA TYR A 358 25.92 -21.16 0.70
C TYR A 358 26.44 -20.12 1.72
N GLU A 359 27.77 -20.02 1.91
CA GLU A 359 28.36 -19.01 2.79
C GLU A 359 28.24 -17.58 2.21
N ALA A 360 28.40 -17.46 0.90
CA ALA A 360 28.17 -16.19 0.20
C ALA A 360 26.69 -15.80 0.26
N ALA A 361 25.77 -16.76 0.11
CA ALA A 361 24.34 -16.54 0.29
C ALA A 361 24.02 -16.02 1.70
N GLU A 362 24.53 -16.66 2.77
CA GLU A 362 24.33 -16.17 4.14
C GLU A 362 24.88 -14.75 4.35
N THR A 363 25.99 -14.39 3.69
CA THR A 363 26.57 -13.04 3.78
C THR A 363 25.66 -11.99 3.15
N TRP A 364 25.08 -12.29 1.99
CA TRP A 364 24.08 -11.43 1.36
C TRP A 364 22.81 -11.32 2.20
N LEU A 365 22.34 -12.43 2.78
CA LEU A 365 21.15 -12.45 3.64
C LEU A 365 21.32 -11.62 4.91
N LYS A 366 22.52 -11.57 5.50
CA LYS A 366 22.80 -10.63 6.61
C LYS A 366 22.61 -9.17 6.19
N GLN A 367 23.00 -8.81 4.96
CA GLN A 367 22.73 -7.47 4.44
C GLN A 367 21.24 -7.25 4.17
N THR A 368 20.53 -8.24 3.63
CA THR A 368 19.07 -8.18 3.44
C THR A 368 18.37 -7.94 4.78
N HIS A 369 18.76 -8.65 5.84
CA HIS A 369 18.21 -8.47 7.18
C HIS A 369 18.41 -7.06 7.72
N TYR A 370 19.60 -6.48 7.52
CA TYR A 370 19.87 -5.08 7.91
C TYR A 370 18.87 -4.10 7.29
N TYR A 371 18.51 -4.29 6.01
CA TYR A 371 17.53 -3.43 5.36
C TYR A 371 16.08 -3.73 5.75
N LEU A 372 15.73 -5.00 6.02
CA LEU A 372 14.39 -5.41 6.45
C LEU A 372 14.11 -5.13 7.94
N ALA A 373 15.12 -4.83 8.75
CA ALA A 373 14.94 -4.61 10.18
C ALA A 373 13.92 -3.50 10.46
N GLY A 374 12.90 -3.82 11.26
CA GLY A 374 11.81 -2.89 11.59
C GLY A 374 10.79 -2.68 10.47
N GLN A 375 10.94 -3.34 9.33
CA GLN A 375 9.99 -3.28 8.23
C GLN A 375 8.97 -4.41 8.37
N GLN A 376 7.69 -4.10 8.15
CA GLN A 376 6.59 -5.06 8.16
C GLN A 376 6.10 -5.32 6.73
N ASP A 377 7.03 -5.66 5.83
CA ASP A 377 6.74 -6.10 4.48
C ASP A 377 6.69 -7.63 4.47
N SER A 378 5.50 -8.19 4.67
CA SER A 378 5.32 -9.63 4.88
C SER A 378 5.79 -10.44 3.67
N ARG A 379 5.55 -9.95 2.43
CA ARG A 379 6.00 -10.65 1.22
C ARG A 379 7.53 -10.72 1.16
N SER A 380 8.20 -9.61 1.42
CA SER A 380 9.67 -9.53 1.37
C SER A 380 10.34 -10.32 2.49
N LEU A 381 9.75 -10.32 3.69
CA LEU A 381 10.16 -11.19 4.80
C LEU A 381 10.01 -12.67 4.44
N GLY A 382 8.94 -13.04 3.73
CA GLY A 382 8.71 -14.39 3.25
C GLY A 382 9.85 -14.89 2.35
N PHE A 383 10.22 -14.11 1.33
CA PHE A 383 11.35 -14.45 0.45
C PHE A 383 12.68 -14.51 1.17
N TYR A 384 12.96 -13.54 2.05
CA TYR A 384 14.17 -13.55 2.87
C TYR A 384 14.30 -14.84 3.69
N HIS A 385 13.25 -15.23 4.40
CA HIS A 385 13.27 -16.45 5.21
C HIS A 385 13.32 -17.73 4.36
N GLN A 386 12.75 -17.72 3.15
CA GLN A 386 12.86 -18.83 2.21
C GLN A 386 14.31 -19.03 1.75
N SER A 387 14.98 -17.95 1.32
CA SER A 387 16.39 -17.99 0.92
C SER A 387 17.28 -18.42 2.09
N LEU A 388 16.97 -17.95 3.31
CA LEU A 388 17.69 -18.36 4.52
C LEU A 388 17.50 -19.84 4.86
N ALA A 389 16.28 -20.37 4.72
CA ALA A 389 16.00 -21.78 4.92
C ALA A 389 16.84 -22.66 3.99
N ARG A 390 16.91 -22.28 2.70
CA ARG A 390 17.72 -22.98 1.70
C ARG A 390 19.22 -22.86 1.96
N ALA A 391 19.70 -21.70 2.37
CA ALA A 391 21.09 -21.49 2.76
C ALA A 391 21.51 -22.41 3.92
N TYR A 392 20.68 -22.49 4.96
CA TYR A 392 20.93 -23.37 6.10
C TYR A 392 20.84 -24.85 5.74
N ALA A 393 19.87 -25.24 4.91
CA ALA A 393 19.76 -26.62 4.44
C ALA A 393 20.99 -27.05 3.65
N GLY A 394 21.51 -26.19 2.76
CA GLY A 394 22.75 -26.47 2.00
C GLY A 394 24.01 -26.59 2.86
N ARG A 395 23.94 -26.25 4.15
CA ARG A 395 25.02 -26.40 5.13
C ARG A 395 24.69 -27.41 6.23
N ASP A 396 23.69 -28.25 6.02
CA ASP A 396 23.23 -29.27 6.97
C ASP A 396 22.75 -28.71 8.33
N ARG A 397 22.34 -27.43 8.36
CA ARG A 397 21.79 -26.74 9.54
C ARG A 397 20.27 -26.88 9.59
N HIS A 398 19.80 -28.13 9.69
CA HIS A 398 18.39 -28.47 9.48
C HIS A 398 17.42 -27.81 10.49
N ALA A 399 17.84 -27.60 11.74
CA ALA A 399 16.99 -26.96 12.74
C ALA A 399 16.70 -25.50 12.39
N GLU A 400 17.74 -24.73 12.04
CA GLU A 400 17.57 -23.33 11.61
C GLU A 400 16.86 -23.23 10.25
N ALA A 401 17.10 -24.20 9.36
CA ALA A 401 16.42 -24.28 8.08
C ALA A 401 14.91 -24.45 8.27
N ASN A 402 14.49 -25.39 9.12
CA ASN A 402 13.08 -25.64 9.42
C ASN A 402 12.42 -24.45 10.12
N HIS A 403 13.12 -23.81 11.05
CA HIS A 403 12.63 -22.59 11.70
C HIS A 403 12.38 -21.49 10.66
N SER A 404 13.35 -21.24 9.77
CA SER A 404 13.24 -20.23 8.73
C SER A 404 12.13 -20.56 7.72
N ALA A 405 11.97 -21.82 7.33
CA ALA A 405 10.91 -22.27 6.43
C ALA A 405 9.50 -22.00 7.02
N ARG A 406 9.29 -22.22 8.32
CA ARG A 406 8.02 -21.88 8.99
C ARG A 406 7.76 -20.38 9.00
N HIS A 407 8.77 -19.57 9.27
CA HIS A 407 8.65 -18.11 9.21
C HIS A 407 8.27 -17.64 7.80
N ALA A 408 8.91 -18.17 6.77
CA ALA A 408 8.58 -17.88 5.38
C ALA A 408 7.15 -18.30 5.01
N ALA A 409 6.75 -19.51 5.36
CA ALA A 409 5.41 -20.02 5.08
C ALA A 409 4.31 -19.17 5.76
N ASN A 410 4.51 -18.76 7.01
CA ASN A 410 3.58 -17.87 7.71
C ASN A 410 3.48 -16.49 7.04
N ALA A 411 4.61 -15.91 6.66
CA ALA A 411 4.68 -14.64 5.95
C ALA A 411 3.98 -14.71 4.58
N PHE A 412 4.18 -15.79 3.82
CA PHE A 412 3.48 -16.03 2.55
C PHE A 412 1.97 -16.22 2.75
N ALA A 413 1.57 -16.99 3.76
CA ALA A 413 0.16 -17.19 4.07
C ALA A 413 -0.55 -15.88 4.45
N GLN A 414 0.11 -15.00 5.20
CA GLN A 414 -0.42 -13.69 5.57
C GLN A 414 -0.76 -12.82 4.35
N VAL A 415 0.02 -12.92 3.26
CA VAL A 415 -0.22 -12.17 2.02
C VAL A 415 -1.02 -12.97 0.98
N GLY A 416 -1.58 -14.12 1.34
CA GLY A 416 -2.39 -14.95 0.44
C GLY A 416 -1.61 -15.82 -0.55
N LEU A 417 -0.29 -15.93 -0.42
CA LEU A 417 0.56 -16.83 -1.22
C LEU A 417 0.54 -18.26 -0.67
N LEU A 418 -0.66 -18.85 -0.59
CA LEU A 418 -0.92 -20.13 0.08
C LEU A 418 -0.23 -21.32 -0.59
N ASP A 419 -0.16 -21.34 -1.92
CA ASP A 419 0.48 -22.42 -2.66
C ASP A 419 1.99 -22.42 -2.44
N ARG A 420 2.66 -21.26 -2.51
CA ARG A 420 4.08 -21.14 -2.13
C ARG A 420 4.33 -21.47 -0.66
N ALA A 421 3.44 -21.07 0.25
CA ALA A 421 3.57 -21.47 1.67
C ALA A 421 3.53 -23.00 1.83
N ARG A 422 2.58 -23.67 1.17
CA ARG A 422 2.44 -25.14 1.19
C ARG A 422 3.63 -25.84 0.56
N ALA A 423 4.02 -25.42 -0.65
CA ALA A 423 5.16 -25.99 -1.37
C ALA A 423 6.45 -25.89 -0.55
N LEU A 424 6.64 -24.78 0.18
CA LEU A 424 7.80 -24.62 1.07
C LEU A 424 7.74 -25.56 2.28
N LEU A 425 6.57 -25.74 2.91
CA LEU A 425 6.44 -26.71 4.01
C LEU A 425 6.67 -28.15 3.54
N GLU A 426 6.23 -28.49 2.32
CA GLU A 426 6.50 -29.78 1.70
C GLU A 426 8.00 -29.97 1.39
N GLU A 427 8.66 -28.96 0.81
CA GLU A 427 10.11 -28.94 0.53
C GLU A 427 10.93 -29.31 1.78
N PHE A 428 10.51 -28.81 2.96
CA PHE A 428 11.18 -29.03 4.24
C PHE A 428 10.58 -30.14 5.11
N LYS A 429 9.57 -30.88 4.61
CA LYS A 429 8.87 -31.96 5.36
C LYS A 429 8.28 -31.50 6.70
N LEU A 430 7.61 -30.35 6.67
CA LEU A 430 7.01 -29.68 7.83
C LEU A 430 5.47 -29.65 7.79
N ALA A 431 4.88 -30.22 6.73
CA ALA A 431 3.45 -30.29 6.47
C ALA A 431 2.72 -31.27 7.41
#